data_AF-G0SH26-F1
#
_entry.id   AF-G0SH26-F1
#
_cell.length_a   1.000
_cell.length_b   1.000
_cell.length_c   1.000
_cell.angle_alpha   90.00
_cell.angle_beta   90.00
_cell.angle_gamma   90.00
#
_symmetry.space_group_name_H-M   'P 1'
#
loop_
_entity.id
_entity.type
_entity.pdbx_description
1 polymer ?
#
loop_
_entity_poly.entity_id
_entity_poly.type
_entity_poly.pdbx_seq_one_letter_code
_entity_poly.pdbx_strand_id
1 'polypeptide(L)'
;MSLDDLSITNTEFPLPLGISQAVTESFLDECLARYGLAVLRPVRAIDIVQDDSGVTATLEVSDGNTKTMCSLYVVGCDDAHSVVRHAAGLEFEGAAYPRDFVLCDAHLRDARLDLDRLTMCLGSSSLLAILPLRASFSAWSH
;
A
#
# COMPACT_ATOMS: atom_id res chain seq x y z
N MET A 1 -14.49 12.20 -16.57
CA MET A 1 -13.59 13.34 -16.27
C MET A 1 -12.25 13.03 -16.92
N SER A 2 -11.56 14.01 -17.54
CA SER A 2 -10.21 13.77 -18.06
C SER A 2 -9.22 13.70 -16.90
N LEU A 3 -8.17 12.87 -17.01
CA LEU A 3 -7.10 12.85 -16.01
C LEU A 3 -6.28 14.15 -16.01
N ASP A 4 -6.25 14.89 -17.13
CA ASP A 4 -5.59 16.20 -17.23
C ASP A 4 -6.24 17.25 -16.33
N ASP A 5 -7.56 17.11 -16.07
CA ASP A 5 -8.32 18.00 -15.19
C ASP A 5 -7.91 17.85 -13.70
N LEU A 6 -7.18 16.78 -13.37
CA LEU A 6 -6.66 16.49 -12.03
C LEU A 6 -5.17 16.85 -11.88
N SER A 7 -4.62 17.63 -12.82
CA SER A 7 -3.20 17.97 -12.80
C SER A 7 -2.79 18.68 -11.49
N ILE A 8 -1.66 18.23 -10.94
CA ILE A 8 -1.08 18.82 -9.73
C ILE A 8 -0.07 19.87 -10.17
N THR A 9 -0.28 21.10 -9.74
CA THR A 9 0.66 22.20 -9.97
C THR A 9 1.77 22.13 -8.91
N ASN A 10 3.03 22.31 -9.31
CA ASN A 10 4.25 22.20 -8.49
C ASN A 10 4.94 20.82 -8.45
N THR A 11 4.96 20.10 -9.58
CA THR A 11 5.79 18.89 -9.79
C THR A 11 6.24 18.83 -11.26
N GLU A 12 7.42 18.25 -11.52
CA GLU A 12 7.88 17.95 -12.89
C GLU A 12 7.04 16.85 -13.57
N PHE A 13 6.21 16.14 -12.80
CA PHE A 13 5.31 15.09 -13.26
C PHE A 13 3.85 15.48 -12.97
N PRO A 14 3.26 16.43 -13.73
CA PRO A 14 1.96 17.03 -13.43
C PRO A 14 0.76 16.12 -13.72
N LEU A 15 0.98 15.04 -14.47
CA LEU A 15 -0.07 14.09 -14.85
C LEU A 15 -0.22 13.00 -13.78
N PRO A 16 -1.43 12.74 -13.28
CA PRO A 16 -1.65 11.63 -12.36
C PRO A 16 -1.39 10.30 -13.09
N LEU A 17 -0.39 9.56 -12.62
CA LEU A 17 -0.07 8.23 -13.14
C LEU A 17 -0.85 7.18 -12.35
N GLY A 18 -1.77 6.50 -13.04
CA GLY A 18 -2.41 5.30 -12.52
C GLY A 18 -1.53 4.07 -12.77
N ILE A 19 -0.78 3.66 -11.76
CA ILE A 19 -0.01 2.40 -11.75
C ILE A 19 -0.56 1.56 -10.61
N SER A 20 -0.72 0.24 -10.81
CA SER A 20 -1.20 -0.64 -9.74
C SER A 20 -0.20 -0.68 -8.59
N GLN A 21 -0.72 -0.92 -7.39
CA GLN A 21 0.12 -1.08 -6.21
C GLN A 21 1.09 -2.25 -6.38
N ALA A 22 0.62 -3.38 -6.92
CA ALA A 22 1.44 -4.57 -7.15
C ALA A 22 2.65 -4.29 -8.06
N VAL A 23 2.48 -3.46 -9.10
CA VAL A 23 3.57 -3.09 -10.01
C VAL A 23 4.56 -2.16 -9.33
N THR A 24 4.04 -1.20 -8.54
CA THR A 24 4.87 -0.29 -7.74
C THR A 24 5.70 -1.07 -6.72
N GLU A 25 5.09 -2.00 -5.98
CA GLU A 25 5.76 -2.85 -5.00
C GLU A 25 6.81 -3.75 -5.65
N SER A 26 6.49 -4.39 -6.79
CA SER A 26 7.46 -5.21 -7.54
C SER A 26 8.68 -4.40 -7.95
N PHE A 27 8.48 -3.17 -8.44
CA PHE A 27 9.58 -2.28 -8.81
C PHE A 27 10.42 -1.87 -7.60
N LEU A 28 9.79 -1.60 -6.45
CA LEU A 28 10.51 -1.28 -5.21
C LEU A 28 11.31 -2.49 -4.70
N ASP A 29 10.76 -3.70 -4.76
CA ASP A 29 11.47 -4.94 -4.40
C ASP A 29 12.69 -5.17 -5.32
N GLU A 30 12.56 -4.95 -6.64
CA GLU A 30 13.69 -4.99 -7.57
C GLU A 30 14.77 -3.94 -7.24
N CYS A 31 14.35 -2.75 -6.84
CA CYS A 31 15.29 -1.70 -6.43
C CYS A 31 16.04 -2.09 -5.15
N LEU A 32 15.35 -2.66 -4.15
CA LEU A 32 15.98 -3.18 -2.92
C LEU A 32 16.99 -4.30 -3.23
N ALA A 33 16.65 -5.20 -4.15
CA ALA A 33 17.53 -6.29 -4.56
C ALA A 33 18.86 -5.79 -5.14
N ARG A 34 18.88 -4.63 -5.82
CA ARG A 34 20.14 -4.00 -6.31
C ARG A 34 21.07 -3.57 -5.18
N TYR A 35 20.55 -3.39 -3.98
CA TYR A 35 21.32 -3.13 -2.76
C TYR A 35 21.59 -4.38 -1.92
N GLY A 36 21.23 -5.58 -2.42
CA GLY A 36 21.36 -6.83 -1.68
C GLY A 36 20.37 -6.97 -0.53
N LEU A 37 19.29 -6.19 -0.54
CA LEU A 37 18.24 -6.22 0.47
C LEU A 37 17.00 -6.96 -0.07
N ALA A 38 16.24 -7.57 0.84
CA ALA A 38 14.96 -8.19 0.53
C ALA A 38 13.98 -8.01 1.70
N VAL A 39 12.70 -7.89 1.39
CA VAL A 39 11.64 -7.82 2.40
C VAL A 39 11.28 -9.23 2.85
N LEU A 40 11.22 -9.45 4.16
CA LEU A 40 10.85 -10.73 4.76
C LEU A 40 9.32 -10.91 4.74
N ARG A 41 8.82 -11.97 4.09
CA ARG A 41 7.39 -12.28 3.99
C ARG A 41 7.16 -13.81 4.06
N PRO A 42 6.04 -14.30 4.63
CA PRO A 42 5.10 -13.58 5.48
C PRO A 42 5.67 -13.43 6.90
N VAL A 43 5.76 -12.18 7.37
CA VAL A 43 6.21 -11.84 8.73
C VAL A 43 5.33 -10.72 9.26
N ARG A 44 4.86 -10.85 10.50
CA ARG A 44 4.02 -9.84 11.16
C ARG A 44 4.63 -9.45 12.50
N ALA A 45 4.87 -8.15 12.72
CA ALA A 45 5.17 -7.66 14.05
C ALA A 45 3.89 -7.69 14.91
N ILE A 46 3.97 -8.35 16.06
CA ILE A 46 2.84 -8.53 16.99
C ILE A 46 3.05 -7.78 18.32
N ASP A 47 4.29 -7.45 18.66
CA ASP A 47 4.62 -6.66 19.85
C ASP A 47 5.94 -5.91 19.65
N ILE A 48 6.08 -4.76 20.30
CA ILE A 48 7.27 -3.90 20.24
C ILE A 48 7.53 -3.31 21.62
N VAL A 49 8.74 -3.52 22.13
CA VAL A 49 9.20 -2.98 23.42
C VAL A 49 10.48 -2.20 23.22
N GLN A 50 10.56 -1.02 23.82
CA GLN A 50 11.76 -0.18 23.82
C GLN A 50 12.35 -0.08 25.22
N ASP A 51 13.67 -0.09 25.32
CA ASP A 51 14.44 0.24 26.50
C ASP A 51 15.62 1.18 26.15
N ASP A 52 16.50 1.45 27.13
CA ASP A 52 17.66 2.33 26.97
C ASP A 52 18.69 1.81 25.94
N SER A 53 18.62 0.54 25.55
CA SER A 53 19.55 -0.13 24.63
C SER A 53 19.02 -0.27 23.19
N GLY A 54 17.71 -0.13 22.99
CA GLY A 54 17.10 -0.18 21.66
C GLY A 54 15.65 -0.67 21.68
N VAL A 55 15.24 -1.28 20.57
CA VAL A 55 13.89 -1.77 20.32
C VAL A 55 13.93 -3.27 20.04
N THR A 56 13.11 -4.02 20.77
CA THR A 56 12.85 -5.45 20.55
C THR A 56 11.46 -5.62 19.93
N ALA A 57 11.42 -6.17 18.72
CA ALA A 57 10.19 -6.54 18.03
C ALA A 57 9.94 -8.05 18.13
N THR A 58 8.72 -8.43 18.50
CA THR A 58 8.24 -9.82 18.43
C THR A 58 7.52 -10.02 17.10
N LEU A 59 7.99 -10.98 16.32
CA LEU A 59 7.56 -11.27 14.96
C LEU A 59 6.89 -12.64 14.89
N GLU A 60 5.68 -12.72 14.37
CA GLU A 60 5.02 -13.96 13.95
C GLU A 60 5.49 -14.32 12.53
N VAL A 61 5.90 -15.57 12.31
CA VAL A 61 6.36 -16.08 11.01
C VAL A 61 5.44 -17.18 10.46
N SER A 62 5.70 -17.65 9.23
CA SER A 62 4.81 -18.50 8.40
C SER A 62 4.26 -19.79 9.02
N ASP A 63 4.78 -20.23 10.17
CA ASP A 63 4.38 -21.46 10.88
C ASP A 63 3.66 -21.17 12.22
N GLY A 64 3.32 -19.91 12.49
CA GLY A 64 2.75 -19.46 13.75
C GLY A 64 3.77 -19.35 14.89
N ASN A 65 5.06 -19.63 14.63
CA ASN A 65 6.10 -19.40 15.61
C ASN A 65 6.39 -17.91 15.75
N THR A 66 6.93 -17.55 16.91
CA THR A 66 7.38 -16.19 17.19
C THR A 66 8.91 -16.14 17.22
N LYS A 67 9.47 -15.01 16.76
CA LYS A 67 10.89 -14.69 16.84
C LYS A 67 11.07 -13.27 17.35
N THR A 68 12.15 -13.02 18.07
CA THR A 68 12.52 -11.66 18.47
C THR A 68 13.59 -11.09 17.55
N MET A 69 13.48 -9.79 17.26
CA MET A 69 14.47 -9.03 16.52
C MET A 69 14.83 -7.76 17.30
N CYS A 70 16.11 -7.61 17.63
CA CYS A 70 16.64 -6.41 18.29
C CYS A 70 17.20 -5.44 17.25
N SER A 71 16.90 -4.16 17.42
CA SER A 71 17.35 -3.08 16.54
C SER A 71 17.54 -1.79 17.33
N LEU A 72 18.29 -0.84 16.80
CA LEU A 72 18.40 0.49 17.43
C LEU A 72 17.16 1.35 17.18
N TYR A 73 16.45 1.11 16.07
CA TYR A 73 15.31 1.89 15.64
C TYR A 73 14.29 1.00 14.93
N VAL A 74 13.02 1.37 15.06
CA VAL A 74 11.92 0.81 14.28
C VAL A 74 11.19 1.95 13.56
N VAL A 75 10.74 1.71 12.34
CA VAL A 75 9.96 2.68 11.55
C VAL A 75 8.62 2.05 11.21
N GLY A 76 7.52 2.73 11.56
CA GLY A 76 6.15 2.27 11.32
C GLY A 76 5.70 2.60 9.90
N CYS A 77 5.50 1.55 9.10
CA CYS A 77 4.88 1.59 7.77
C CYS A 77 3.68 0.62 7.70
N ASP A 78 3.01 0.40 8.83
CA ASP A 78 2.05 -0.67 9.11
C ASP A 78 0.59 -0.17 9.25
N ASP A 79 0.28 0.90 8.52
CA ASP A 79 -1.07 1.42 8.26
C ASP A 79 -1.88 1.82 9.52
N ALA A 80 -3.21 1.93 9.39
CA ALA A 80 -4.12 2.41 10.42
C ALA A 80 -4.09 1.57 11.71
N HIS A 81 -3.71 0.30 11.67
CA HIS A 81 -3.63 -0.60 12.84
C HIS A 81 -2.20 -0.75 13.38
N SER A 82 -1.35 0.24 13.11
CA SER A 82 0.09 0.20 13.39
C SER A 82 0.45 -0.21 14.82
N VAL A 83 1.13 -1.36 14.97
CA VAL A 83 1.71 -1.82 16.24
C VAL A 83 2.84 -0.89 16.68
N VAL A 84 3.58 -0.33 15.73
CA VAL A 84 4.66 0.64 16.00
C VAL A 84 4.10 1.90 16.65
N ARG A 85 3.03 2.48 16.08
CA ARG A 85 2.37 3.67 16.61
C ARG A 85 1.82 3.42 18.02
N HIS A 86 1.17 2.27 18.22
CA HIS A 86 0.64 1.89 19.53
C HIS A 86 1.75 1.73 20.58
N ALA A 87 2.85 1.04 20.24
CA ALA A 87 3.99 0.87 21.13
C ALA A 87 4.70 2.19 21.47
N ALA A 88 4.72 3.14 20.53
CA ALA A 88 5.27 4.48 20.75
C ALA A 88 4.36 5.40 21.57
N GLY A 89 3.16 4.94 21.98
CA GLY A 89 2.19 5.75 22.73
C GLY A 89 1.65 6.94 21.93
N LEU A 90 1.71 6.88 20.61
CA LEU A 90 1.26 7.96 19.73
C LEU A 90 -0.25 7.86 19.52
N GLU A 91 -0.95 8.94 19.84
CA GLU A 91 -2.37 9.08 19.54
C GLU A 91 -2.59 9.27 18.04
N PHE A 92 -3.69 8.71 17.53
CA PHE A 92 -4.13 8.91 16.17
C PHE A 92 -5.44 9.68 16.18
N GLU A 93 -5.38 10.98 15.91
CA GLU A 93 -6.55 11.87 15.83
C GLU A 93 -7.31 11.71 14.49
N GLY A 94 -7.48 10.47 14.01
CA GLY A 94 -8.25 10.17 12.82
C GLY A 94 -9.69 9.82 13.18
N ALA A 95 -10.66 10.51 12.59
CA ALA A 95 -12.05 10.05 12.62
C ALA A 95 -12.24 8.92 11.60
N ALA A 96 -12.92 7.84 11.99
CA ALA A 96 -13.37 6.85 11.02
C ALA A 96 -14.30 7.55 10.01
N TYR A 97 -13.93 7.50 8.72
CA TYR A 97 -14.86 7.94 7.68
C TYR A 97 -16.08 7.02 7.73
N PRO A 98 -17.31 7.55 7.88
CA PRO A 98 -18.52 6.73 8.09
C PRO A 98 -18.98 5.99 6.82
N ARG A 99 -18.12 5.90 5.80
CA ARG A 99 -18.40 5.20 4.55
C ARG A 99 -17.32 4.16 4.30
N ASP A 100 -17.76 2.92 4.18
CA ASP A 100 -16.91 1.85 3.69
C ASP A 100 -16.74 2.02 2.17
N PHE A 101 -15.50 2.11 1.73
CA PHE A 101 -15.14 2.01 0.33
C PHE A 101 -14.39 0.70 0.12
N VAL A 102 -14.74 -0.03 -0.93
CA VAL A 102 -13.95 -1.17 -1.38
C VAL A 102 -13.08 -0.71 -2.53
N LEU A 103 -11.76 -0.83 -2.36
CA LEU A 103 -10.79 -0.65 -3.42
C LEU A 103 -10.29 -2.03 -3.84
N CYS A 104 -10.29 -2.31 -5.13
CA CYS A 104 -9.70 -3.53 -5.67
C CYS A 104 -9.09 -3.30 -7.05
N ASP A 105 -7.95 -3.94 -7.30
CA ASP A 105 -7.40 -4.10 -8.63
C ASP A 105 -8.09 -5.29 -9.30
N ALA A 106 -8.69 -5.08 -10.48
CA ALA A 106 -9.44 -6.12 -11.19
C ALA A 106 -9.19 -6.09 -12.70
N HIS A 107 -9.11 -7.28 -13.29
CA HIS A 107 -9.08 -7.45 -14.75
C HIS A 107 -10.51 -7.49 -15.31
N LEU A 108 -10.90 -6.44 -16.02
CA LEU A 108 -12.20 -6.38 -16.70
C LEU A 108 -12.07 -6.97 -18.11
N ARG A 109 -12.87 -8.00 -18.41
CA ARG A 109 -12.98 -8.56 -19.76
C ARG A 109 -13.90 -7.69 -20.61
N ASP A 110 -13.55 -7.49 -21.87
CA ASP A 110 -14.36 -6.76 -22.87
C ASP A 110 -14.74 -5.32 -22.47
N ALA A 111 -13.98 -4.71 -21.55
CA ALA A 111 -14.22 -3.36 -21.10
C ALA A 111 -13.91 -2.35 -22.22
N ARG A 112 -14.88 -1.46 -22.49
CA ARG A 112 -14.72 -0.32 -23.40
C ARG A 112 -14.51 0.95 -22.58
N LEU A 113 -13.40 1.00 -21.85
CA LEU A 113 -13.03 2.15 -21.03
C LEU A 113 -11.77 2.79 -21.61
N ASP A 114 -11.79 4.11 -21.74
CA ASP A 114 -10.63 4.87 -22.21
C ASP A 114 -9.60 4.98 -21.09
N LEU A 115 -8.33 4.69 -21.38
CA LEU A 115 -7.24 4.67 -20.39
C LEU A 115 -6.90 6.05 -19.81
N ASP A 116 -7.37 7.13 -20.42
CA ASP A 116 -7.16 8.52 -20.03
C ASP A 116 -8.33 9.12 -19.24
N ARG A 117 -9.33 8.31 -18.88
CA ARG A 117 -10.56 8.77 -18.24
C ARG A 117 -10.90 8.01 -16.97
N LEU A 118 -11.21 8.77 -15.92
CA LEU A 118 -11.94 8.26 -14.77
C LEU A 118 -13.41 8.05 -15.16
N THR A 119 -13.90 6.83 -14.96
CA THR A 119 -15.33 6.50 -15.10
C THR A 119 -15.98 6.47 -13.72
N MET A 120 -17.06 7.24 -13.55
CA MET A 120 -17.83 7.28 -12.31
C MET A 120 -19.27 6.86 -12.61
N CYS A 121 -19.73 5.80 -11.96
CA CYS A 121 -21.13 5.37 -11.99
C CYS A 121 -21.78 5.74 -10.66
N LEU A 122 -22.76 6.64 -10.71
CA LEU A 122 -23.50 7.12 -9.55
C LEU A 122 -24.85 6.39 -9.48
N GLY A 123 -25.06 5.60 -8.44
CA GLY A 123 -26.35 5.06 -8.05
C GLY A 123 -27.04 5.95 -7.01
N SER A 124 -28.30 5.64 -6.68
CA SER A 124 -29.06 6.39 -5.65
C SER A 124 -28.41 6.34 -4.26
N SER A 125 -27.60 5.32 -3.99
CA SER A 125 -26.92 5.12 -2.70
C SER A 125 -25.49 4.59 -2.84
N SER A 126 -24.93 4.53 -4.05
CA SER A 126 -23.60 3.96 -4.31
C SER A 126 -22.81 4.81 -5.31
N LEU A 127 -21.49 4.76 -5.17
CA LEU A 127 -20.55 5.32 -6.12
C LEU A 127 -19.59 4.19 -6.52
N LEU A 128 -19.47 3.95 -7.82
CA LEU A 128 -18.42 3.12 -8.39
C LEU A 128 -17.49 4.02 -9.19
N ALA A 129 -16.22 4.05 -8.82
CA ALA A 129 -15.16 4.68 -9.58
C ALA A 129 -14.31 3.60 -10.23
N ILE A 130 -14.10 3.69 -11.55
CA ILE A 130 -13.20 2.81 -12.30
C ILE A 130 -12.06 3.67 -12.82
N LEU A 131 -10.86 3.37 -12.36
CA LEU A 131 -9.61 3.95 -12.84
C LEU A 131 -8.94 2.91 -13.75
N PRO A 132 -8.97 3.10 -15.08
CA PRO A 132 -8.32 2.16 -15.98
C PRO A 132 -6.80 2.23 -15.81
N LEU A 133 -6.18 1.10 -15.48
CA LEU A 133 -4.73 0.98 -15.37
C LEU A 133 -4.18 0.29 -16.62
N ARG A 134 -3.04 0.78 -17.13
CA ARG A 134 -2.31 0.02 -18.16
C ARG A 134 -1.79 -1.26 -17.51
N ALA A 135 -2.12 -2.40 -18.10
CA ALA A 135 -1.44 -3.64 -17.77
C ALA A 135 0.03 -3.47 -18.16
N SER A 136 0.92 -3.36 -17.18
CA SER A 136 2.34 -3.66 -17.41
C SER A 136 2.48 -5.16 -17.59
N PHE A 137 3.41 -5.56 -18.46
CA PHE A 137 3.70 -6.93 -18.88
C PHE A 137 3.42 -8.02 -17.83
N SER A 138 2.80 -9.11 -18.28
CA SER A 138 2.43 -10.28 -17.49
C SER A 138 3.64 -10.88 -16.75
N ALA A 139 3.65 -10.80 -15.42
CA ALA A 139 4.46 -11.69 -14.57
C ALA A 139 3.83 -13.08 -14.38
N TRP A 140 2.71 -13.36 -15.04
CA TRP A 140 2.02 -14.65 -15.01
C TRP A 140 2.15 -15.35 -16.36
N SER A 141 3.33 -15.89 -16.63
CA SER A 141 3.47 -17.06 -17.49
C SER A 141 3.61 -18.28 -16.57
N HIS A 142 2.70 -19.24 -16.73
CA HIS A 142 2.72 -20.55 -16.10
C HIS A 142 4.08 -21.25 -16.19
#